data_AF-A0A369HCU9-F1
#
_entry.id   AF-A0A369HCU9-F1
#
_cell.length_a   1.000
_cell.length_b   1.000
_cell.length_c   1.000
_cell.angle_alpha   90.00
_cell.angle_beta   90.00
_cell.angle_gamma   90.00
#
_symmetry.space_group_name_H-M   'P 1'
#
loop_
_entity.id
_entity.type
_entity.pdbx_description
1 polymer ?
#
loop_
_entity_poly.entity_id
_entity_poly.type
_entity_poly.pdbx_seq_one_letter_code
_entity_poly.pdbx_strand_id
1 'polypeptide(L)'
;MARKSFSPPRKHPSRSPPTLSEETLLNLAQERNLLSTPSSSSPPPPQPGTRLLDSCLWSASLAMLHFTFDVLVQHQYGREMVWSELCVRTVRAWLRTQRKKLIGLQVFLILVYTLHPHQGTSLPLFPPNLQRPARQSVFFVGSLLCGCYLIHLSNTAGYLATMKRAPPLGCLWLWAVVELELTAAVASLAAVALFLWRGGYDIK
;
A
#
# COMPACT_ATOMS: atom_id res chain seq x y z
N MET A 1 -16.99 36.00 19.74
CA MET A 1 -17.92 36.50 18.70
C MET A 1 -18.86 35.39 18.30
N ALA A 2 -20.15 35.48 18.67
CA ALA A 2 -21.15 34.45 18.38
C ALA A 2 -21.62 34.55 16.92
N ARG A 3 -21.47 33.47 16.15
CA ARG A 3 -21.96 33.38 14.77
C ARG A 3 -23.49 33.27 14.80
N LYS A 4 -24.21 34.38 14.61
CA LYS A 4 -25.68 34.35 14.47
C LYS A 4 -26.04 33.40 13.33
N SER A 5 -26.71 32.28 13.64
CA SER A 5 -27.22 31.36 12.62
C SER A 5 -28.43 32.00 11.95
N PHE A 6 -28.21 32.68 10.83
CA PHE A 6 -29.30 33.17 10.00
C PHE A 6 -29.94 31.97 9.28
N SER A 7 -31.07 31.50 9.80
CA SER A 7 -31.88 30.49 9.14
C SER A 7 -32.85 31.20 8.19
N PRO A 8 -32.83 30.93 6.88
CA PRO A 8 -33.81 31.53 5.98
C PRO A 8 -35.23 31.06 6.34
N PRO A 9 -36.26 31.88 6.11
CA PRO A 9 -37.65 31.52 6.38
C PRO A 9 -38.04 30.27 5.59
N ARG A 10 -38.52 29.22 6.29
CA ARG A 10 -38.92 27.95 5.68
C ARG A 10 -40.30 28.12 5.04
N LYS A 11 -40.35 28.24 3.71
CA LYS A 11 -41.60 28.26 2.94
C LYS A 11 -42.00 26.81 2.61
N HIS A 12 -43.30 26.51 2.67
CA HIS A 12 -43.79 25.17 2.29
C HIS A 12 -43.57 24.92 0.78
N PRO A 13 -43.23 23.68 0.39
CA PRO A 13 -42.93 23.35 -1.00
C PRO A 13 -44.18 23.52 -1.86
N SER A 14 -44.13 24.45 -2.82
CA SER A 14 -45.16 24.59 -3.84
C SER A 14 -44.75 23.80 -5.09
N ARG A 15 -45.71 23.19 -5.78
CA ARG A 15 -45.48 22.37 -6.98
C ARG A 15 -45.22 23.23 -8.25
N SER A 16 -45.21 24.54 -8.11
CA SER A 16 -44.99 25.49 -9.21
C SER A 16 -43.50 25.63 -9.51
N PRO A 17 -43.11 25.85 -10.79
CA PRO A 17 -41.73 26.15 -11.14
C PRO A 17 -41.24 27.42 -10.43
N PRO A 18 -39.96 27.49 -10.03
CA PRO A 18 -39.43 28.60 -9.26
C PRO A 18 -39.52 29.90 -10.06
N THR A 19 -40.09 30.94 -9.44
CA THR A 19 -40.16 32.29 -10.01
C THR A 19 -38.77 32.94 -9.99
N LEU A 20 -38.46 33.76 -10.99
CA LEU A 20 -37.15 34.41 -11.21
C LEU A 20 -36.62 35.23 -10.01
N SER A 21 -37.48 35.58 -9.06
CA SER A 21 -37.13 36.32 -7.83
C SER A 21 -36.76 35.44 -6.64
N GLU A 22 -36.98 34.12 -6.68
CA GLU A 22 -36.67 33.23 -5.55
C GLU A 22 -35.23 32.69 -5.67
N GLU A 23 -34.37 33.06 -4.72
CA GLU A 23 -33.04 32.49 -4.64
C GLU A 23 -33.12 31.01 -4.30
N THR A 24 -32.82 30.18 -5.28
CA THR A 24 -32.82 28.72 -5.13
C THR A 24 -31.72 28.31 -4.14
N LEU A 25 -31.93 27.22 -3.39
CA LEU A 25 -30.92 26.68 -2.46
C LEU A 25 -29.56 26.45 -3.12
N LEU A 26 -29.55 26.15 -4.42
CA LEU A 26 -28.33 26.03 -5.23
C LEU A 26 -27.61 27.37 -5.41
N ASN A 27 -28.33 28.47 -5.65
CA ASN A 27 -27.75 29.81 -5.75
C ASN A 27 -27.17 30.25 -4.40
N LEU A 28 -27.88 29.99 -3.29
CA LEU A 28 -27.37 30.27 -1.94
C LEU A 28 -26.15 29.41 -1.57
N ALA A 29 -26.12 28.15 -2.00
CA ALA A 29 -24.96 27.27 -1.79
C ALA A 29 -23.76 27.68 -2.66
N GLN A 30 -24.01 28.15 -3.88
CA GLN A 30 -23.02 28.72 -4.79
C GLN A 30 -22.44 30.03 -4.24
N GLU A 31 -23.29 30.95 -3.79
CA GLU A 31 -22.89 32.24 -3.19
C GLU A 31 -22.01 32.03 -1.94
N ARG A 32 -22.31 31.00 -1.15
CA ARG A 32 -21.51 30.61 0.02
C ARG A 32 -20.24 29.83 -0.31
N ASN A 33 -19.90 29.66 -1.59
CA ASN A 33 -18.77 28.83 -2.04
C ASN A 33 -18.79 27.43 -1.39
N LEU A 34 -19.97 26.83 -1.21
CA LEU A 34 -20.11 25.46 -0.70
C LEU A 34 -20.07 24.43 -1.82
N LEU A 35 -20.45 24.85 -3.03
CA LEU A 35 -20.42 24.04 -4.25
C LEU A 35 -19.14 24.23 -5.06
N SER A 36 -18.23 25.10 -4.62
CA SER A 36 -16.86 25.12 -5.15
C SER A 36 -16.20 23.80 -4.78
N THR A 37 -16.42 22.80 -5.63
CA THR A 37 -15.57 21.63 -5.71
C THR A 37 -14.16 22.18 -5.89
N PRO A 38 -13.17 21.78 -5.07
CA PRO A 38 -11.81 22.28 -5.18
C PRO A 38 -11.28 21.93 -6.56
N SER A 39 -11.45 22.85 -7.49
CA SER A 39 -10.99 22.74 -8.86
C SER A 39 -9.62 23.38 -8.90
N SER A 40 -8.62 22.59 -9.31
CA SER A 40 -7.40 23.03 -9.97
C SER A 40 -6.22 23.61 -9.18
N SER A 41 -6.12 23.47 -7.86
CA SER A 41 -4.82 23.73 -7.18
C SER A 41 -4.60 22.83 -5.97
N SER A 42 -3.84 21.75 -6.19
CA SER A 42 -3.25 20.84 -5.18
C SER A 42 -4.22 20.19 -4.18
N PRO A 43 -4.23 18.85 -4.04
CA PRO A 43 -5.01 18.21 -2.97
C PRO A 43 -4.60 18.80 -1.61
N PRO A 44 -5.57 19.10 -0.70
CA PRO A 44 -5.26 19.62 0.62
C PRO A 44 -4.26 18.67 1.31
N PRO A 45 -3.24 19.20 2.03
CA PRO A 45 -2.24 18.36 2.67
C PRO A 45 -2.98 17.36 3.59
N PRO A 46 -2.71 16.06 3.44
CA PRO A 46 -3.50 15.03 4.10
C PRO A 46 -3.46 15.25 5.61
N GLN A 47 -4.62 15.22 6.25
CA GLN A 47 -4.73 15.43 7.69
C GLN A 47 -3.94 14.32 8.41
N PRO A 48 -3.17 14.61 9.46
CA PRO A 48 -2.35 13.61 10.15
C PRO A 48 -3.11 12.33 10.55
N GLY A 49 -4.40 12.47 10.91
CA GLY A 49 -5.28 11.34 11.25
C GLY A 49 -5.53 10.38 10.08
N THR A 50 -5.71 10.89 8.86
CA THR A 50 -5.87 10.04 7.65
C THR A 50 -4.60 9.26 7.34
N ARG A 51 -3.43 9.87 7.54
CA ARG A 51 -2.12 9.23 7.31
C ARG A 51 -1.86 8.07 8.25
N LEU A 52 -2.22 8.23 9.53
CA LEU A 52 -2.09 7.18 10.52
C LEU A 52 -3.01 6.00 10.20
N LEU A 53 -4.27 6.28 9.88
CA LEU A 53 -5.24 5.25 9.55
C LEU A 53 -4.84 4.48 8.28
N ASP A 54 -4.41 5.17 7.22
CA ASP A 54 -3.91 4.55 5.99
C ASP A 54 -2.69 3.66 6.26
N SER A 55 -1.71 4.16 7.02
CA SER A 55 -0.52 3.39 7.38
C SER A 55 -0.87 2.18 8.25
N CYS A 56 -1.84 2.31 9.15
CA CYS A 56 -2.34 1.21 9.97
C CYS A 56 -3.06 0.16 9.12
N LEU A 57 -3.91 0.55 8.18
CA LEU A 57 -4.60 -0.35 7.27
C LEU A 57 -3.59 -1.14 6.41
N TRP A 58 -2.65 -0.44 5.76
CA TRP A 58 -1.62 -1.08 4.94
C TRP A 58 -0.73 -2.04 5.74
N SER A 59 -0.29 -1.64 6.93
CA SER A 59 0.52 -2.50 7.79
C SER A 59 -0.27 -3.70 8.34
N ALA A 60 -1.57 -3.54 8.63
CA ALA A 60 -2.43 -4.64 9.04
C ALA A 60 -2.64 -5.66 7.91
N SER A 61 -2.95 -5.20 6.69
CA SER A 61 -3.13 -6.06 5.52
C SER A 61 -1.85 -6.86 5.20
N LEU A 62 -0.69 -6.19 5.25
CA LEU A 62 0.59 -6.86 5.00
C LEU A 62 0.95 -7.85 6.12
N ALA A 63 0.67 -7.50 7.38
CA ALA A 63 0.90 -8.40 8.51
C ALA A 63 0.04 -9.67 8.40
N MET A 64 -1.22 -9.52 7.98
CA MET A 64 -2.10 -10.65 7.71
C MET A 64 -1.55 -11.53 6.58
N LEU A 65 -1.13 -10.94 5.45
CA LEU A 65 -0.53 -11.67 4.34
C LEU A 65 0.72 -12.45 4.77
N HIS A 66 1.63 -11.81 5.52
CA HIS A 66 2.83 -12.45 6.04
C HIS A 66 2.51 -13.62 6.96
N PHE A 67 1.54 -13.44 7.86
CA PHE A 67 1.07 -14.50 8.73
C PHE A 67 0.52 -15.68 7.93
N THR A 68 -0.31 -15.41 6.91
CA THR A 68 -0.83 -16.45 6.02
C THR A 68 0.29 -17.22 5.32
N PHE A 69 1.30 -16.54 4.77
CA PHE A 69 2.44 -17.23 4.16
C PHE A 69 3.25 -18.06 5.15
N ASP A 70 3.45 -17.58 6.38
CA ASP A 70 4.15 -18.34 7.42
C ASP A 70 3.38 -19.61 7.80
N VAL A 71 2.04 -19.52 7.92
CA VAL A 71 1.17 -20.68 8.15
C VAL A 71 1.22 -21.66 6.98
N LEU A 72 1.11 -21.18 5.73
CA LEU A 72 1.13 -22.03 4.54
C LEU A 72 2.47 -22.77 4.42
N VAL A 73 3.58 -22.09 4.63
CA VAL A 73 4.91 -22.69 4.59
C VAL A 73 5.05 -23.75 5.69
N GLN A 74 4.60 -23.47 6.91
CA GLN A 74 4.64 -24.47 7.99
C GLN A 74 3.75 -25.69 7.70
N HIS A 75 2.60 -25.48 7.07
CA HIS A 75 1.70 -26.54 6.64
C HIS A 75 2.28 -27.40 5.50
N GLN A 76 2.85 -26.78 4.46
CA GLN A 76 3.48 -27.47 3.32
C GLN A 76 4.63 -28.38 3.74
N TYR A 77 5.27 -28.04 4.85
CA TYR A 77 6.50 -28.64 5.30
C TYR A 77 6.31 -29.54 6.53
N GLY A 78 5.08 -29.78 6.98
CA GLY A 78 4.75 -30.80 7.98
C GLY A 78 5.34 -30.56 9.38
N ARG A 79 5.55 -29.30 9.76
CA ARG A 79 6.04 -28.93 11.11
C ARG A 79 4.89 -28.92 12.12
N GLU A 80 5.13 -29.51 13.30
CA GLU A 80 4.19 -29.39 14.42
C GLU A 80 4.00 -27.91 14.82
N MET A 81 2.78 -27.42 14.63
CA MET A 81 2.44 -26.00 14.80
C MET A 81 2.23 -25.67 16.27
N VAL A 82 3.26 -25.09 16.91
CA VAL A 82 3.10 -24.48 18.23
C VAL A 82 2.47 -23.09 18.06
N TRP A 83 1.14 -23.04 18.01
CA TRP A 83 0.33 -21.84 17.75
C TRP A 83 0.68 -20.65 18.66
N SER A 84 1.00 -20.92 19.92
CA SER A 84 1.38 -19.88 20.88
C SER A 84 2.68 -19.18 20.50
N GLU A 85 3.67 -19.94 20.02
CA GLU A 85 4.95 -19.38 19.60
C GLU A 85 4.81 -18.61 18.28
N LEU A 86 3.97 -19.09 17.36
CA LEU A 86 3.67 -18.42 16.10
C LEU A 86 3.00 -17.06 16.29
N CYS A 87 1.95 -17.02 17.12
CA CYS A 87 1.24 -15.79 17.45
C CYS A 87 2.15 -14.81 18.18
N VAL A 88 2.94 -15.27 19.16
CA VAL A 88 3.88 -14.41 19.89
C VAL A 88 5.00 -13.91 18.97
N ARG A 89 5.52 -14.71 18.04
CA ARG A 89 6.56 -14.26 17.09
C ARG A 89 6.01 -13.28 16.08
N THR A 90 4.81 -13.49 15.56
CA THR A 90 4.14 -12.59 14.62
C THR A 90 3.78 -11.26 15.29
N VAL A 91 3.13 -11.31 16.46
CA VAL A 91 2.79 -10.12 17.24
C VAL A 91 4.06 -9.41 17.70
N ARG A 92 5.09 -10.11 18.17
CA ARG A 92 6.34 -9.48 18.61
C ARG A 92 7.15 -8.94 17.44
N ALA A 93 7.14 -9.57 16.26
CA ALA A 93 7.72 -8.99 15.05
C ALA A 93 6.97 -7.69 14.71
N TRP A 94 5.64 -7.73 14.64
CA TRP A 94 4.78 -6.58 14.35
C TRP A 94 4.94 -5.43 15.38
N LEU A 95 4.94 -5.74 16.68
CA LEU A 95 5.03 -4.77 17.76
C LEU A 95 6.47 -4.23 17.95
N ARG A 96 7.50 -5.06 17.70
CA ARG A 96 8.92 -4.65 17.76
C ARG A 96 9.35 -3.85 16.51
N THR A 97 8.58 -3.93 15.42
CA THR A 97 8.69 -3.09 14.21
C THR A 97 8.55 -1.59 14.54
N GLN A 98 7.85 -1.25 15.62
CA GLN A 98 7.65 0.15 16.06
C GLN A 98 8.78 0.71 16.94
N ARG A 99 9.78 -0.08 17.39
CA ARG A 99 10.76 0.40 18.40
C ARG A 99 12.26 0.15 18.19
N LYS A 100 12.76 -0.78 17.36
CA LYS A 100 14.22 -0.95 17.22
C LYS A 100 14.72 -1.44 15.85
N LYS A 101 15.71 -0.69 15.35
CA LYS A 101 16.74 -0.97 14.32
C LYS A 101 17.08 -2.48 14.20
N LEU A 102 16.44 -3.22 13.30
CA LEU A 102 16.84 -4.58 12.93
C LEU A 102 16.73 -4.76 11.39
N ILE A 103 17.89 -5.07 10.80
CA ILE A 103 18.27 -4.88 9.40
C ILE A 103 17.41 -5.60 8.33
N GLY A 104 16.62 -6.61 8.68
CA GLY A 104 15.82 -7.37 7.70
C GLY A 104 14.48 -6.74 7.32
N LEU A 105 13.75 -6.18 8.31
CA LEU A 105 12.44 -5.54 8.10
C LEU A 105 12.57 -4.03 7.86
N GLN A 106 13.72 -3.45 8.25
CA GLN A 106 14.05 -2.05 8.03
C GLN A 106 14.13 -1.70 6.53
N VAL A 107 14.50 -2.64 5.66
CA VAL A 107 14.51 -2.42 4.19
C VAL A 107 13.08 -2.27 3.66
N PHE A 108 12.15 -3.12 4.10
CA PHE A 108 10.75 -3.04 3.71
C PHE A 108 10.13 -1.70 4.13
N LEU A 109 10.42 -1.24 5.35
CA LEU A 109 9.85 0.00 5.87
C LEU A 109 10.58 1.26 5.37
N ILE A 110 11.88 1.21 5.08
CA ILE A 110 12.59 2.29 4.37
C ILE A 110 12.08 2.37 2.93
N LEU A 111 11.85 1.25 2.24
CA LEU A 111 11.29 1.23 0.89
C LEU A 111 9.85 1.74 0.90
N VAL A 112 8.99 1.29 1.83
CA VAL A 112 7.62 1.85 2.00
C VAL A 112 7.67 3.33 2.37
N TYR A 113 8.53 3.75 3.31
CA TYR A 113 8.56 5.16 3.73
C TYR A 113 9.15 6.09 2.66
N THR A 114 10.11 5.62 1.86
CA THR A 114 10.73 6.44 0.80
C THR A 114 10.03 6.32 -0.55
N LEU A 115 9.33 5.22 -0.85
CA LEU A 115 8.64 4.99 -2.13
C LEU A 115 7.12 4.96 -2.04
N HIS A 116 6.48 4.82 -0.88
CA HIS A 116 5.01 4.82 -0.84
C HIS A 116 4.51 6.16 -1.38
N PRO A 117 3.66 6.15 -2.43
CA PRO A 117 3.27 7.32 -3.17
C PRO A 117 2.42 8.21 -2.27
N HIS A 118 3.07 9.19 -1.64
CA HIS A 118 2.37 10.37 -1.23
C HIS A 118 2.58 11.42 -2.30
N GLN A 119 1.48 12.09 -2.69
CA GLN A 119 1.39 13.16 -3.69
C GLN A 119 2.23 14.41 -3.35
N GLY A 120 3.23 14.28 -2.47
CA GLY A 120 4.11 15.34 -2.00
C GLY A 120 5.33 14.84 -1.21
N THR A 121 5.73 13.57 -1.34
CA THR A 121 7.02 13.12 -0.77
C THR A 121 8.14 13.67 -1.62
N SER A 122 8.58 14.88 -1.31
CA SER A 122 9.79 15.46 -1.86
C SER A 122 10.98 14.65 -1.36
N LEU A 123 11.37 13.60 -2.09
CA LEU A 123 12.72 13.06 -1.94
C LEU A 123 13.66 14.24 -2.20
N PRO A 124 14.47 14.67 -1.21
CA PRO A 124 15.28 15.88 -1.33
C PRO A 124 16.35 15.78 -2.42
N LEU A 125 16.53 14.60 -3.02
CA LEU A 125 17.62 14.28 -3.93
C LEU A 125 17.23 14.25 -5.42
N PHE A 126 15.94 14.20 -5.79
CA PHE A 126 15.52 13.97 -7.19
C PHE A 126 14.55 15.03 -7.74
N PRO A 127 14.76 15.49 -8.99
CA PRO A 127 13.85 16.43 -9.65
C PRO A 127 12.45 15.83 -9.82
N PRO A 128 11.38 16.63 -9.70
CA PRO A 128 9.99 16.15 -9.62
C PRO A 128 9.54 15.32 -10.83
N ASN A 129 10.09 15.58 -12.01
CA ASN A 129 9.75 14.88 -13.25
C ASN A 129 10.25 13.43 -13.28
N LEU A 130 11.37 13.14 -12.60
CA LEU A 130 11.99 11.80 -12.62
C LEU A 130 11.53 10.91 -11.45
N GLN A 131 10.84 11.47 -10.45
CA GLN A 131 10.41 10.72 -9.26
C GLN A 131 9.45 9.57 -9.60
N ARG A 132 8.54 9.75 -10.56
CA ARG A 132 7.61 8.69 -10.99
C ARG A 132 8.32 7.52 -11.69
N PRO A 133 9.11 7.74 -12.77
CA PRO A 133 9.78 6.63 -13.44
C PRO A 133 10.85 5.97 -12.56
N ALA A 134 11.54 6.73 -11.69
CA ALA A 134 12.51 6.16 -10.75
C ALA A 134 11.84 5.23 -9.73
N ARG A 135 10.66 5.59 -9.22
CA ARG A 135 9.89 4.73 -8.32
C ARG A 135 9.47 3.44 -9.02
N GLN A 136 8.91 3.55 -10.23
CA GLN A 136 8.49 2.39 -11.02
C GLN A 136 9.68 1.48 -11.36
N SER A 137 10.85 2.03 -11.68
CA SER A 137 12.04 1.20 -11.95
C SER A 137 12.53 0.45 -10.72
N VAL A 138 12.49 1.07 -9.53
CA VAL A 138 12.86 0.39 -8.28
C VAL A 138 11.91 -0.74 -7.96
N PHE A 139 10.59 -0.56 -8.11
CA PHE A 139 9.63 -1.65 -7.91
C PHE A 139 9.77 -2.74 -8.97
N PHE A 140 10.10 -2.39 -10.21
CA PHE A 140 10.33 -3.35 -11.29
C PHE A 140 11.55 -4.23 -11.01
N VAL A 141 12.69 -3.60 -10.70
CA VAL A 141 13.93 -4.31 -10.34
C VAL A 141 13.74 -5.10 -9.05
N GLY A 142 13.09 -4.51 -8.03
CA GLY A 142 12.80 -5.18 -6.77
C GLY A 142 11.92 -6.42 -6.96
N SER A 143 10.91 -6.34 -7.83
CA SER A 143 10.05 -7.46 -8.19
C SER A 143 10.84 -8.57 -8.91
N LEU A 144 11.70 -8.20 -9.86
CA LEU A 144 12.53 -9.17 -10.59
C LEU A 144 13.52 -9.87 -9.66
N LEU A 145 14.24 -9.10 -8.82
CA LEU A 145 15.21 -9.66 -7.87
C LEU A 145 14.53 -10.55 -6.83
N CYS A 146 13.41 -10.13 -6.25
CA CYS A 146 12.71 -10.93 -5.25
C CYS A 146 12.08 -12.18 -5.86
N GLY A 147 11.45 -12.09 -7.03
CA GLY A 147 10.88 -13.24 -7.73
C GLY A 147 11.95 -14.27 -8.11
N CYS A 148 13.03 -13.83 -8.78
CA CYS A 148 14.13 -14.72 -9.15
C CYS A 148 14.83 -15.32 -7.92
N TYR A 149 15.05 -14.52 -6.86
CA TYR A 149 15.68 -15.01 -5.64
C TYR A 149 14.79 -15.99 -4.88
N LEU A 150 13.47 -15.79 -4.86
CA LEU A 150 12.53 -16.72 -4.23
C LEU A 150 12.56 -18.08 -4.94
N ILE A 151 12.56 -18.08 -6.27
CA ILE A 151 12.71 -19.30 -7.09
C ILE A 151 14.06 -19.96 -6.85
N HIS A 152 15.15 -19.20 -6.85
CA HIS A 152 16.47 -19.74 -6.59
C HIS A 152 16.55 -20.34 -5.18
N LEU A 153 16.02 -19.63 -4.17
CA LEU A 153 16.01 -20.08 -2.78
C LEU A 153 15.21 -21.37 -2.59
N SER A 154 14.02 -21.46 -3.19
CA SER A 154 13.18 -22.66 -3.07
C SER A 154 13.85 -23.91 -3.67
N ASN A 155 14.67 -23.72 -4.71
CA ASN A 155 15.33 -24.81 -5.43
C ASN A 155 16.73 -25.16 -4.90
N THR A 156 17.44 -24.23 -4.25
CA THR A 156 18.84 -24.44 -3.82
C THR A 156 19.01 -24.55 -2.30
N ALA A 157 18.15 -23.90 -1.53
CA ALA A 157 18.30 -23.87 -0.08
C ALA A 157 17.61 -25.07 0.57
N GLY A 158 18.22 -25.55 1.65
CA GLY A 158 17.59 -26.58 2.49
C GLY A 158 16.28 -26.08 3.10
N TYR A 159 15.36 -27.01 3.29
CA TYR A 159 14.03 -26.83 3.89
C TYR A 159 13.96 -25.74 5.00
N LEU A 160 14.83 -25.80 6.02
CA LEU A 160 14.76 -24.87 7.15
C LEU A 160 15.11 -23.42 6.78
N ALA A 161 15.96 -23.24 5.77
CA ALA A 161 16.33 -21.92 5.27
C ALA A 161 15.21 -21.34 4.42
N THR A 162 14.58 -22.17 3.58
CA THR A 162 13.41 -21.79 2.77
C THR A 162 12.26 -21.37 3.66
N MET A 163 11.94 -22.15 4.70
CA MET A 163 10.86 -21.85 5.62
C MET A 163 11.00 -20.50 6.31
N LYS A 164 12.21 -20.12 6.72
CA LYS A 164 12.45 -18.88 7.47
C LYS A 164 12.48 -17.63 6.59
N ARG A 165 12.80 -17.79 5.30
CA ARG A 165 13.09 -16.67 4.39
C ARG A 165 12.00 -16.47 3.34
N ALA A 166 11.29 -17.53 2.92
CA ALA A 166 10.28 -17.45 1.88
C ALA A 166 9.08 -16.55 2.25
N PRO A 167 8.49 -16.60 3.47
CA PRO A 167 7.34 -15.76 3.79
C PRO A 167 7.56 -14.25 3.63
N PRO A 168 8.62 -13.64 4.21
CA PRO A 168 8.86 -12.20 4.03
C PRO A 168 9.26 -11.85 2.59
N LEU A 169 9.97 -12.73 1.88
CA LEU A 169 10.30 -12.52 0.46
C LEU A 169 9.07 -12.55 -0.44
N GLY A 170 8.14 -13.48 -0.20
CA GLY A 170 6.87 -13.57 -0.92
C GLY A 170 6.02 -12.32 -0.71
N CYS A 171 5.92 -11.82 0.52
CA CYS A 171 5.21 -10.58 0.80
C CYS A 171 5.83 -9.37 0.08
N LEU A 172 7.16 -9.27 0.07
CA LEU A 172 7.86 -8.17 -0.60
C LEU A 172 7.66 -8.23 -2.11
N TRP A 173 7.75 -9.43 -2.69
CA TRP A 173 7.52 -9.61 -4.12
C TRP A 173 6.09 -9.24 -4.52
N LEU A 174 5.08 -9.73 -3.79
CA LEU A 174 3.67 -9.41 -4.07
C LEU A 174 3.41 -7.90 -3.94
N TRP A 175 3.94 -7.27 -2.90
CA TRP A 175 3.82 -5.82 -2.72
C TRP A 175 4.45 -5.05 -3.89
N ALA A 176 5.65 -5.45 -4.34
CA ALA A 176 6.30 -4.82 -5.48
C ALA A 176 5.49 -4.99 -6.79
N VAL A 177 4.83 -6.13 -7.00
CA VAL A 177 3.97 -6.37 -8.17
C VAL A 177 2.70 -5.51 -8.13
N VAL A 178 2.06 -5.39 -6.96
CA VAL A 178 0.82 -4.60 -6.80
C VAL A 178 1.06 -3.10 -7.01
N GLU A 179 2.26 -2.59 -6.69
CA GLU A 179 2.62 -1.18 -6.84
C GLU A 179 3.08 -0.81 -8.27
N LEU A 180 3.39 -1.80 -9.11
CA LEU A 180 3.77 -1.57 -10.51
C LEU A 180 2.57 -1.18 -11.38
N GLU A 181 2.81 -0.40 -12.43
CA GLU A 181 1.82 -0.24 -13.49
C GLU A 181 1.57 -1.57 -14.19
N LEU A 182 0.34 -1.80 -14.64
CA LEU A 182 -0.12 -3.10 -15.17
C LEU A 182 0.82 -3.69 -16.23
N THR A 183 1.31 -2.87 -17.15
CA THR A 183 2.24 -3.31 -18.21
C THR A 183 3.59 -3.75 -17.65
N ALA A 184 4.16 -2.97 -16.71
CA ALA A 184 5.42 -3.28 -16.04
C ALA A 184 5.28 -4.51 -15.13
N ALA A 185 4.13 -4.68 -14.47
CA ALA A 185 3.82 -5.85 -13.65
C ALA A 185 3.75 -7.14 -14.48
N VAL A 186 3.06 -7.11 -15.63
CA VAL A 186 3.02 -8.26 -16.54
C VAL A 186 4.41 -8.55 -17.10
N ALA A 187 5.17 -7.52 -17.47
CA ALA A 187 6.52 -7.71 -17.99
C ALA A 187 7.49 -8.29 -16.94
N SER A 188 7.40 -7.87 -15.67
CA SER A 188 8.25 -8.41 -14.60
C SER A 188 7.90 -9.87 -14.31
N LEU A 189 6.61 -10.22 -14.24
CA LEU A 189 6.16 -11.60 -14.07
C LEU A 189 6.58 -12.49 -15.23
N ALA A 190 6.46 -12.01 -16.48
CA ALA A 190 6.93 -12.73 -17.65
C ALA A 190 8.45 -12.96 -17.61
N ALA A 191 9.24 -11.97 -17.18
CA ALA A 191 10.68 -12.12 -17.03
C ALA A 191 11.06 -13.13 -15.94
N VAL A 192 10.37 -13.14 -14.80
CA VAL A 192 10.57 -14.13 -13.74
C VAL A 192 10.17 -15.53 -14.21
N ALA A 193 9.06 -15.66 -14.95
CA ALA A 193 8.62 -16.92 -15.55
C ALA A 193 9.63 -17.44 -16.59
N LEU A 194 10.20 -16.56 -17.41
CA LEU A 194 11.25 -16.91 -18.35
C LEU A 194 12.53 -17.38 -17.63
N PHE A 195 12.87 -16.75 -16.50
CA PHE A 195 13.98 -17.19 -15.65
C PHE A 195 13.74 -18.60 -15.08
N LEU A 196 12.51 -18.89 -14.63
CA LEU A 196 12.13 -20.24 -14.20
C LEU A 196 12.31 -21.25 -15.33
N TRP A 197 11.80 -20.94 -16.53
CA TRP A 197 11.88 -21.84 -17.69
C TRP A 197 13.32 -22.10 -18.14
N ARG A 198 14.16 -21.06 -18.19
CA ARG A 198 15.59 -21.21 -18.53
C ARG A 198 16.41 -21.89 -17.44
N GLY A 199 16.01 -21.73 -16.17
CA GLY A 199 16.74 -22.25 -15.03
C GLY A 199 16.69 -23.78 -14.90
N GLY A 200 15.83 -24.47 -15.66
CA GLY A 200 15.70 -25.92 -15.61
C GLY A 200 15.28 -26.44 -14.23
N TYR A 201 14.66 -25.59 -13.42
CA TYR A 201 14.19 -25.95 -12.09
C TYR A 201 13.02 -26.93 -12.22
N ASP A 202 13.23 -28.17 -11.78
CA ASP A 202 12.22 -29.22 -11.76
C ASP A 202 11.19 -28.92 -10.67
N ILE A 203 9.93 -28.77 -11.05
CA ILE A 203 8.81 -28.64 -10.09
C ILE A 203 8.56 -30.05 -9.54
N LYS A 204 9.26 -30.41 -8.46
CA LYS A 204 9.01 -31.66 -7.72
C LYS A 204 7.77 -31.58 -6.86
#